data_AF-A0A534ZGY7-F1
#
_entry.id   AF-A0A534ZGY7-F1
#
_cell.length_a   1.000
_cell.length_b   1.000
_cell.length_c   1.000
_cell.angle_alpha   90.00
_cell.angle_beta   90.00
_cell.angle_gamma   90.00
#
_symmetry.space_group_name_H-M   'P 1'
#
loop_
_entity.id
_entity.type
_entity.pdbx_description
1 polymer ?
#
loop_
_entity_poly.entity_id
_entity_poly.type
_entity_poly.pdbx_seq_one_letter_code
_entity_poly.pdbx_strand_id
1 'polypeptide(L)'
;MASIEPDGIDEVYDLTVEDLHNFVAGNVIAHNSIEQDADMVMFLFRPEYYKSDDKPGIAEVIVSKHRNGPTGTVELRFRRDHTRFYNLETRRPEPGTE
;
A
#
# COMPACT_ATOMS: atom_id res chain seq x y z
N MET A 1 22.73 24.86 23.16
CA MET A 1 21.42 24.21 23.27
C MET A 1 20.71 24.48 21.97
N ALA A 2 20.25 23.47 21.24
CA ALA A 2 19.48 23.68 20.02
C ALA A 2 18.03 23.98 20.41
N SER A 3 17.48 25.09 19.92
CA SER A 3 16.06 25.44 20.03
C SER A 3 15.35 25.05 18.74
N ILE A 4 14.06 24.71 18.86
CA ILE A 4 13.17 24.48 17.72
C ILE A 4 12.35 25.76 17.54
N GLU A 5 12.34 26.30 16.32
CA GLU A 5 11.57 27.49 15.94
C GLU A 5 10.54 27.10 14.86
N PRO A 6 9.31 27.63 14.91
CA PRO A 6 8.29 27.37 13.90
C PRO A 6 8.69 27.93 12.51
N ASP A 7 8.59 27.11 11.46
CA ASP A 7 9.01 27.44 10.07
C ASP A 7 7.82 27.82 9.15
N GLY A 8 6.73 28.33 9.73
CA GLY A 8 5.54 28.77 8.99
C GLY A 8 4.41 27.74 8.93
N ILE A 9 3.41 28.04 8.09
CA ILE A 9 2.22 27.21 7.85
C ILE A 9 2.20 26.87 6.36
N ASP A 10 2.28 25.58 6.04
CA ASP A 10 2.16 25.06 4.68
C ASP A 10 0.92 24.19 4.54
N GLU A 11 0.32 24.20 3.33
CA GLU A 11 -0.72 23.23 2.99
C GLU A 11 -0.10 21.84 2.91
N VAL A 12 -0.42 21.00 3.91
CA VAL A 12 -0.07 19.58 3.92
C VAL A 12 -1.27 18.75 3.44
N TYR A 13 -0.98 17.68 2.71
CA TYR A 13 -2.00 16.71 2.27
C TYR A 13 -2.37 15.70 3.37
N ASP A 14 -1.74 15.82 4.54
CA ASP A 14 -2.00 15.03 5.74
C ASP A 14 -2.93 15.78 6.71
N LEU A 15 -3.41 15.08 7.74
CA LEU A 15 -4.22 15.69 8.80
C LEU A 15 -3.40 16.79 9.51
N THR A 16 -3.87 18.04 9.44
CA THR A 16 -3.26 19.16 10.17
C THR A 16 -3.35 18.89 11.66
N VAL A 17 -2.19 18.84 12.34
CA VAL A 17 -2.11 18.83 13.81
C VAL A 17 -1.79 20.26 14.24
N GLU A 18 -2.58 20.83 15.15
CA GLU A 18 -2.51 22.27 15.50
C GLU A 18 -1.22 22.69 16.25
N ASP A 19 -0.21 21.83 16.38
CA ASP A 19 1.06 22.14 17.05
C ASP A 19 2.20 21.16 16.70
N LEU A 20 3.42 21.36 17.22
CA LEU A 20 4.57 20.43 17.10
C LEU A 20 4.30 19.11 17.87
N HIS A 21 3.45 18.25 17.33
CA HIS A 21 3.04 17.02 17.97
C HIS A 21 3.24 15.81 17.05
N ASN A 22 4.05 14.85 17.53
CA ASN A 22 3.95 13.47 17.06
C ASN A 22 2.64 12.88 17.59
N PHE A 23 1.98 12.01 16.81
CA PHE A 23 0.79 11.32 17.29
C PHE A 23 1.17 10.37 18.44
N VAL A 24 0.72 10.68 19.66
CA VAL A 24 0.97 9.83 20.85
C VAL A 24 -0.29 9.02 21.13
N ALA A 25 -0.25 7.73 20.81
CA ALA A 25 -1.28 6.78 21.21
C ALA A 25 -0.82 6.03 22.47
N GLY A 26 -1.14 6.58 23.65
CA GLY A 26 -0.67 6.04 24.94
C GLY A 26 0.83 6.32 25.15
N ASN A 27 1.66 5.28 25.27
CA ASN A 27 3.11 5.39 25.48
C ASN A 27 3.92 5.27 24.17
N VAL A 28 3.22 5.26 23.02
CA VAL A 28 3.83 5.03 21.71
C VAL A 28 3.75 6.31 20.89
N ILE A 29 4.92 6.79 20.48
CA ILE A 29 5.07 7.89 19.53
C ILE A 29 4.95 7.28 18.13
N ALA A 30 3.86 7.55 17.42
CA ALA A 30 3.72 7.20 16.01
C ALA A 30 4.16 8.40 15.15
N HIS A 31 5.34 8.29 14.56
CA HIS A 31 5.78 9.15 13.48
C HIS A 31 5.34 8.48 12.17
N ASN A 32 4.65 9.21 11.27
CA ASN A 32 4.21 8.66 9.97
C ASN A 32 5.39 8.48 8.96
N SER A 33 6.60 8.22 9.47
CA SER A 33 7.85 8.12 8.70
C SER A 33 7.75 7.07 7.62
N ILE A 34 7.21 5.89 7.98
CA ILE A 34 7.34 4.71 7.12
C ILE A 34 6.54 4.90 5.82
N GLU A 35 5.35 5.47 5.90
CA GLU A 35 4.57 5.77 4.71
C GLU A 35 5.22 6.90 3.91
N GLN A 36 5.61 8.00 4.55
CA GLN A 36 6.15 9.16 3.88
C GLN A 36 7.47 8.83 3.16
N ASP A 37 8.36 8.07 3.79
CA ASP A 37 9.68 7.67 3.30
C ASP A 37 9.63 6.56 2.24
N ALA A 38 8.53 5.79 2.16
CA ALA A 38 8.40 4.72 1.19
C ALA A 38 8.22 5.23 -0.25
N ASP A 39 8.99 4.66 -1.18
CA ASP A 39 8.81 4.88 -2.62
C ASP A 39 7.59 4.14 -3.16
N MET A 40 7.24 2.99 -2.56
CA MET A 40 6.04 2.22 -2.85
C MET A 40 5.40 1.65 -1.58
N VAL A 41 4.07 1.62 -1.56
CA VAL A 41 3.28 0.94 -0.53
C VAL A 41 2.35 -0.04 -1.23
N MET A 42 2.36 -1.30 -0.77
CA MET A 42 1.53 -2.36 -1.32
C MET A 42 0.77 -3.08 -0.21
N PHE A 43 -0.51 -3.36 -0.45
CA PHE A 43 -1.33 -4.20 0.41
C PHE A 43 -1.60 -5.54 -0.26
N LEU A 44 -1.63 -6.60 0.55
CA LEU A 44 -2.04 -7.94 0.13
C LEU A 44 -3.44 -8.21 0.65
N PHE A 45 -4.39 -8.42 -0.24
CA PHE A 45 -5.76 -8.77 0.10
C PHE A 45 -6.13 -10.11 -0.51
N ARG A 46 -6.78 -10.98 0.29
CA ARG A 46 -7.24 -12.30 -0.16
C ARG A 46 -8.74 -12.41 0.13
N PRO A 47 -9.61 -12.19 -0.86
CA PRO A 47 -11.07 -12.23 -0.66
C PRO A 47 -11.53 -13.53 0.01
N GLU A 48 -10.97 -14.65 -0.44
CA GLU A 48 -11.24 -16.00 0.06
C GLU A 48 -10.91 -16.24 1.55
N TYR A 49 -10.13 -15.36 2.19
CA TYR A 49 -9.84 -15.43 3.62
C TYR A 49 -11.01 -14.90 4.46
N TYR A 50 -11.74 -13.92 3.94
CA TYR A 50 -12.85 -13.27 4.63
C TYR A 50 -14.22 -13.83 4.21
N LYS A 51 -14.35 -14.25 2.95
CA LYS A 51 -15.54 -14.92 2.41
C LYS A 51 -15.08 -16.07 1.53
N SER A 52 -15.30 -17.30 1.98
CA SER A 52 -14.72 -18.51 1.36
C SER A 52 -15.07 -18.68 -0.11
N ASP A 53 -16.24 -18.20 -0.54
CA ASP A 53 -16.75 -18.38 -1.90
C ASP A 53 -16.36 -17.20 -2.83
N ASP A 54 -15.70 -16.17 -2.28
CA ASP A 54 -15.30 -14.99 -3.02
C ASP A 54 -13.90 -15.19 -3.63
N LYS A 55 -13.82 -15.14 -4.97
CA LYS A 55 -12.61 -15.29 -5.79
C LYS A 55 -11.60 -16.32 -5.22
N PRO A 56 -11.95 -17.63 -5.19
CA PRO A 56 -11.12 -18.65 -4.56
C PRO A 56 -9.74 -18.75 -5.22
N GLY A 57 -8.70 -18.79 -4.39
CA GLY A 57 -7.30 -18.81 -4.82
C GLY A 57 -6.80 -17.52 -5.46
N ILE A 58 -7.55 -16.41 -5.41
CA ILE A 58 -7.09 -15.09 -5.88
C ILE A 58 -6.53 -14.30 -4.71
N ALA A 59 -5.43 -13.60 -4.97
CA ALA A 59 -4.91 -12.55 -4.12
C ALA A 59 -4.76 -11.26 -4.93
N GLU A 60 -5.20 -10.16 -4.35
CA GLU A 60 -5.07 -8.83 -4.89
C GLU A 60 -3.83 -8.16 -4.26
N VAL A 61 -2.89 -7.75 -5.12
CA VAL A 61 -1.77 -6.89 -4.75
C VAL A 61 -2.15 -5.47 -5.10
N ILE A 62 -2.37 -4.63 -4.09
CA ILE A 62 -2.86 -3.27 -4.26
C ILE A 62 -1.69 -2.32 -4.06
N VAL A 63 -1.22 -1.69 -5.13
CA VAL A 63 -0.22 -0.63 -5.09
C VAL A 63 -0.92 0.67 -4.72
N SER A 64 -0.87 1.04 -3.44
CA SER A 64 -1.52 2.25 -2.92
C SER A 64 -0.66 3.50 -3.06
N LYS A 65 0.67 3.35 -3.06
CA LYS A 65 1.63 4.44 -3.30
C LYS A 65 2.71 3.96 -4.26
N HIS A 66 3.06 4.82 -5.21
CA HIS A 66 4.20 4.64 -6.11
C HIS A 66 4.69 6.01 -6.56
N ARG A 67 5.85 6.47 -6.07
CA ARG A 67 6.36 7.82 -6.38
C ARG A 67 6.69 8.05 -7.86
N ASN A 68 7.11 6.99 -8.55
CA ASN A 68 7.66 7.06 -9.92
C ASN A 68 6.78 6.32 -10.95
N GLY A 69 5.53 6.02 -10.61
CA GLY A 69 4.67 5.26 -11.51
C GLY A 69 3.23 5.16 -11.03
N PRO A 70 2.39 4.41 -11.76
CA PRO A 70 0.98 4.31 -11.46
C PRO A 70 0.72 3.46 -10.21
N THR A 71 -0.37 3.79 -9.53
CA THR A 71 -1.04 2.94 -8.55
C THR A 71 -2.04 2.01 -9.24
N GLY A 72 -2.52 0.99 -8.54
CA GLY A 72 -3.51 0.07 -9.07
C GLY A 72 -3.51 -1.28 -8.37
N THR A 73 -4.40 -2.16 -8.82
CA THR A 73 -4.53 -3.52 -8.27
C THR A 73 -4.14 -4.55 -9.31
N VAL A 74 -3.30 -5.51 -8.91
CA VAL A 74 -2.89 -6.65 -9.71
C VAL A 74 -3.44 -7.91 -9.06
N GLU A 75 -4.19 -8.71 -9.82
CA GLU A 75 -4.67 -10.00 -9.37
C GLU A 75 -3.63 -11.09 -9.65
N LEU A 76 -3.31 -11.88 -8.63
CA LEU A 76 -2.41 -13.02 -8.70
C LEU A 76 -3.13 -14.27 -8.20
N ARG A 77 -2.67 -15.45 -8.66
CA ARG A 77 -3.13 -16.72 -8.11
C ARG A 77 -2.30 -17.09 -6.89
N PHE A 78 -2.94 -17.30 -5.75
CA PHE A 78 -2.31 -17.74 -4.52
C PHE A 78 -2.50 -19.25 -4.28
N ARG A 79 -1.39 -19.96 -4.11
CA ARG A 79 -1.33 -21.39 -3.78
C ARG A 79 -0.98 -21.54 -2.30
N ARG A 80 -2.01 -21.78 -1.48
CA ARG A 80 -1.92 -21.89 0.00
C ARG A 80 -0.93 -22.96 0.47
N ASP A 81 -0.88 -24.09 -0.24
CA ASP A 81 -0.04 -25.25 0.07
C ASP A 81 1.46 -24.96 -0.01
N HIS A 82 1.87 -23.96 -0.80
CA HIS A 82 3.27 -23.57 -0.96
C HIS A 82 3.54 -22.12 -0.53
N THR A 83 2.53 -21.37 -0.09
CA THR A 83 2.60 -19.91 0.14
C THR A 83 3.23 -19.19 -1.06
N ARG A 84 2.78 -19.53 -2.28
CA ARG A 84 3.34 -19.00 -3.54
C ARG A 84 2.29 -18.24 -4.34
N PHE A 85 2.74 -17.17 -4.99
CA PHE A 85 1.96 -16.40 -5.95
C PHE A 85 2.39 -16.77 -7.36
N TYR A 86 1.42 -16.88 -8.26
CA TYR A 86 1.61 -17.12 -9.68
C TYR A 86 0.89 -16.02 -10.45
N ASN A 87 1.40 -15.69 -11.63
CA ASN A 87 0.68 -14.83 -12.55
C ASN A 87 -0.69 -15.46 -12.84
N LEU A 88 -1.74 -14.65 -12.78
CA LEU A 88 -2.98 -15.01 -13.42
C LEU A 88 -2.66 -15.11 -14.91
N GLU A 89 -2.88 -16.26 -15.54
CA GLU A 89 -2.68 -16.37 -17.00
C GLU A 89 -3.62 -15.39 -17.70
N THR A 90 -3.13 -14.21 -18.04
CA THR A 90 -3.73 -13.38 -19.08
C THR A 90 -3.43 -14.10 -20.38
N ARG A 91 -4.46 -14.54 -21.12
CA ARG A 91 -4.30 -14.94 -22.52
C ARG A 91 -3.44 -13.89 -23.20
N ARG A 92 -2.20 -14.24 -23.53
CA ARG A 92 -1.38 -13.46 -24.44
C ARG A 92 -2.13 -13.50 -25.78
N PRO A 93 -2.60 -12.38 -26.36
CA PRO A 93 -3.04 -12.44 -27.74
C PRO A 93 -1.85 -12.93 -28.56
N GLU A 94 -2.08 -13.96 -29.37
CA GLU A 94 -1.08 -14.49 -30.30
C GLU A 94 -0.58 -13.31 -31.15
N PRO A 95 0.73 -13.08 -31.25
CA PRO A 95 1.26 -12.02 -32.10
C PRO A 95 0.95 -12.37 -33.57
N GLY A 96 -0.03 -11.68 -34.17
CA GLY A 96 -0.35 -11.82 -35.60
C GLY A 96 -1.83 -11.86 -35.99
N THR A 97 -2.74 -11.21 -35.26
CA THR A 97 -4.11 -10.98 -35.74
C THR A 97 -4.41 -9.48 -35.80
N GLU A 98 -3.84 -8.82 -36.80
CA GLU A 98 -4.44 -7.77 -37.64
C GLU A 98 -3.88 -7.92 -39.06
#